data_AF-A0AAD4SQK4-F1
#
_entry.id   AF-A0AAD4SQK4-F1
#
_cell.length_a   1.000
_cell.length_b   1.000
_cell.length_c   1.000
_cell.angle_alpha   90.00
_cell.angle_beta   90.00
_cell.angle_gamma   90.00
#
_symmetry.space_group_name_H-M   'P 1'
#
loop_
_entity.id
_entity.type
_entity.pdbx_description
1 polymer ?
#
loop_
_entity_poly.entity_id
_entity_poly.type
_entity_poly.pdbx_seq_one_letter_code
_entity_poly.pdbx_strand_id
1 'polypeptide(L)'
;MILNMWALHVSDPFISIDAVEVLESVKSAPGCMRPLVSRVLPSIGPILEKSQVQPDGLVAGSLDLITMLLKNAPIDVVKAMYDVCFRHVIRIILQSDDNSEMQNATECLAAFVSGGRQEMLAWGGDPGSTMKSLLDAASRLLDPDMESSGSLFVGTYILQLILHLPSHMAQHIRDLISALVRRMKTSQISGLKSSLLLIFARLVHLSSPNIEQFIDLLVTLPAEGHDHCLAYVMSEWTKLQGEIQGSYQIKVTMTALALLLSTRHAELAKIQVQGYLIKTAGITTRSKAKLAPDQWTVMSLPAKIVSLLADMLIEIQEQALSGNDEDSDWEEVQEQDALADQDQLYSVGTTVGGKPTTEQLDAMSKAFNE
;
A
#
# COMPACT_ATOMS: atom_id res chain seq x y z
N MET A 1 8.91 -34.04 -5.72
CA MET A 1 8.15 -34.71 -4.65
C MET A 1 7.31 -33.70 -3.90
N ILE A 2 7.91 -32.67 -3.29
CA ILE A 2 7.20 -31.62 -2.53
C ILE A 2 6.15 -30.89 -3.38
N LEU A 3 6.51 -30.38 -4.56
CA LEU A 3 5.55 -29.67 -5.45
C LEU A 3 4.32 -30.51 -5.84
N ASN A 4 4.51 -31.81 -6.09
CA ASN A 4 3.40 -32.71 -6.43
C ASN A 4 2.52 -33.00 -5.21
N MET A 5 3.14 -33.14 -4.03
CA MET A 5 2.43 -33.37 -2.78
C MET A 5 1.62 -32.13 -2.39
N TRP A 6 2.20 -30.94 -2.53
CA TRP A 6 1.51 -29.66 -2.39
C TRP A 6 0.32 -29.56 -3.35
N ALA A 7 0.50 -29.80 -4.65
CA ALA A 7 -0.58 -29.69 -5.63
C ALA A 7 -1.74 -30.68 -5.38
N LEU A 8 -1.45 -31.88 -4.83
CA LEU A 8 -2.47 -32.88 -4.48
C LEU A 8 -3.24 -32.54 -3.20
N HIS A 9 -2.65 -31.72 -2.33
CA HIS A 9 -3.17 -31.43 -0.99
C HIS A 9 -3.27 -29.92 -0.72
N VAL A 10 -3.43 -29.11 -1.76
CA VAL A 10 -3.47 -27.63 -1.64
C VAL A 10 -4.60 -27.13 -0.74
N SER A 11 -5.70 -27.89 -0.66
CA SER A 11 -6.84 -27.58 0.20
C SER A 11 -6.62 -27.97 1.67
N ASP A 12 -5.57 -28.74 1.99
CA ASP A 12 -5.17 -29.03 3.36
C ASP A 12 -4.21 -27.91 3.82
N PRO A 13 -4.63 -27.03 4.74
CA PRO A 13 -3.85 -25.86 5.11
C PRO A 13 -2.52 -26.23 5.77
N PHE A 14 -2.45 -27.32 6.54
CA PHE A 14 -1.21 -27.72 7.21
C PHE A 14 -0.19 -28.22 6.20
N ILE A 15 -0.63 -29.09 5.29
CA ILE A 15 0.25 -29.60 4.24
C ILE A 15 0.70 -28.47 3.30
N SER A 16 -0.22 -27.58 2.94
CA SER A 16 0.07 -26.48 2.02
C SER A 16 1.10 -25.52 2.62
N ILE A 17 0.91 -25.10 3.88
CA ILE A 17 1.84 -24.23 4.61
C ILE A 17 3.22 -24.89 4.72
N ASP A 18 3.30 -26.12 5.25
CA ASP A 18 4.58 -26.82 5.44
C ASP A 18 5.34 -26.97 4.11
N ALA A 19 4.63 -27.28 3.02
CA ALA A 19 5.24 -27.43 1.71
C ALA A 19 5.77 -26.09 1.17
N VAL A 20 5.03 -25.00 1.35
CA VAL A 20 5.45 -23.65 0.94
C VAL A 20 6.65 -23.18 1.76
N GLU A 21 6.66 -23.40 3.09
CA GLU A 21 7.79 -23.06 3.97
C GLU A 21 9.08 -23.78 3.56
N VAL A 22 9.00 -25.07 3.20
CA VAL A 22 10.17 -25.80 2.70
C VAL A 22 10.62 -25.24 1.36
N LEU A 23 9.70 -24.88 0.45
CA LEU A 23 10.05 -24.28 -0.84
C LEU A 23 10.68 -22.90 -0.66
N GLU A 24 10.21 -22.10 0.28
CA GLU A 24 10.78 -20.81 0.64
C GLU A 24 12.17 -20.95 1.27
N SER A 25 12.36 -21.93 2.15
CA SER A 25 13.68 -22.27 2.71
C SER A 25 14.67 -22.67 1.60
N VAL A 26 14.21 -23.43 0.60
CA VAL A 26 15.01 -23.77 -0.58
C VAL A 26 15.30 -22.55 -1.45
N LYS A 27 14.32 -21.65 -1.64
CA LYS A 27 14.52 -20.39 -2.39
C LYS A 27 15.63 -19.55 -1.75
N SER A 28 15.66 -19.47 -0.42
CA SER A 28 16.63 -18.69 0.35
C SER A 28 18.03 -19.32 0.40
N ALA A 29 18.18 -20.59 0.02
CA ALA A 29 19.48 -21.25 -0.06
C ALA A 29 20.31 -20.71 -1.25
N PRO A 30 21.60 -20.39 -1.06
CA PRO A 30 22.46 -19.85 -2.11
C PRO A 30 22.49 -20.73 -3.37
N GLY A 31 22.17 -20.14 -4.52
CA GLY A 31 22.17 -20.83 -5.82
C GLY A 31 20.94 -21.69 -6.12
N CYS A 32 19.97 -21.81 -5.21
CA CYS A 32 18.82 -22.69 -5.39
C CYS A 32 17.62 -22.03 -6.10
N MET A 33 17.52 -20.71 -6.12
CA MET A 33 16.37 -19.99 -6.69
C MET A 33 16.12 -20.30 -8.18
N ARG A 34 17.13 -20.19 -9.05
CA ARG A 34 16.98 -20.48 -10.49
C ARG A 34 16.59 -21.95 -10.76
N PRO A 35 17.27 -22.96 -10.17
CA PRO A 35 16.84 -24.34 -10.25
C PRO A 35 15.40 -24.56 -9.76
N LEU A 36 15.02 -23.96 -8.63
CA LEU A 36 13.67 -24.08 -8.08
C LEU A 36 12.63 -23.55 -9.06
N VAL A 37 12.81 -22.34 -9.58
CA VAL A 37 11.90 -21.72 -10.56
C VAL A 37 11.79 -22.56 -11.83
N SER A 38 12.91 -23.09 -12.33
CA SER A 38 12.92 -23.98 -13.51
C SER A 38 12.12 -25.28 -13.31
N ARG A 39 11.93 -25.71 -12.06
CA ARG A 39 11.14 -26.90 -11.69
C ARG A 39 9.68 -26.58 -11.41
N VAL A 40 9.40 -25.39 -10.87
CA VAL A 40 8.05 -24.96 -10.50
C VAL A 40 7.26 -24.46 -11.72
N LEU A 41 7.87 -23.61 -12.54
CA LEU A 41 7.18 -22.95 -13.66
C LEU A 41 6.46 -23.89 -14.64
N PRO A 42 7.04 -25.02 -15.07
CA PRO A 42 6.38 -25.95 -16.00
C PRO A 42 5.08 -26.55 -15.45
N SER A 43 4.94 -26.64 -14.12
CA SER A 43 3.72 -27.15 -13.47
C SER A 43 2.67 -26.06 -13.30
N ILE A 44 3.10 -24.85 -12.95
CA ILE A 44 2.20 -23.73 -12.62
C ILE A 44 1.59 -23.09 -13.87
N GLY A 45 2.36 -22.94 -14.95
CA GLY A 45 1.88 -22.33 -16.20
C GLY A 45 0.56 -22.95 -16.70
N PRO A 46 0.48 -24.29 -16.88
CA PRO A 46 -0.75 -24.96 -17.30
C PRO A 46 -1.92 -24.86 -16.32
N ILE A 47 -1.64 -24.76 -15.00
CA ILE A 47 -2.67 -24.58 -13.97
C ILE A 47 -3.35 -23.23 -14.18
N LEU A 48 -2.56 -22.16 -14.30
CA LEU A 48 -3.09 -20.81 -14.52
C LEU A 48 -3.72 -20.64 -15.91
N GLU A 49 -3.17 -21.30 -16.94
CA GLU A 49 -3.75 -21.32 -18.28
C GLU A 49 -5.17 -21.91 -18.30
N LYS A 50 -5.41 -22.93 -17.48
CA LYS A 50 -6.69 -23.63 -17.38
C LYS A 50 -7.39 -23.37 -16.05
N SER A 51 -7.32 -22.15 -15.52
CA SER A 51 -7.81 -21.79 -14.19
C SER A 51 -9.26 -22.24 -13.94
N GLN A 52 -10.15 -22.09 -14.92
CA GLN A 52 -11.59 -22.41 -14.81
C GLN A 52 -11.92 -23.90 -14.56
N VAL A 53 -10.98 -24.82 -14.80
CA VAL A 53 -11.20 -26.27 -14.64
C VAL A 53 -10.32 -26.88 -13.56
N GLN A 54 -9.59 -26.06 -12.80
CA GLN A 54 -8.74 -26.54 -11.72
C GLN A 54 -9.57 -26.87 -10.48
N PRO A 55 -9.05 -27.76 -9.61
CA PRO A 55 -9.62 -27.97 -8.28
C PRO A 55 -9.58 -26.69 -7.44
N ASP A 56 -10.56 -26.56 -6.54
CA ASP A 56 -10.68 -25.43 -5.62
C ASP A 56 -9.37 -25.21 -4.82
N GLY A 57 -8.93 -23.96 -4.78
CA GLY A 57 -7.71 -23.54 -4.08
C GLY A 57 -6.41 -23.75 -4.87
N LEU A 58 -6.38 -24.55 -5.94
CA LEU A 58 -5.13 -24.81 -6.68
C LEU A 58 -4.63 -23.57 -7.43
N VAL A 59 -5.54 -22.78 -8.01
CA VAL A 59 -5.19 -21.52 -8.70
C VAL A 59 -4.67 -20.50 -7.70
N ALA A 60 -5.42 -20.26 -6.62
CA ALA A 60 -5.03 -19.36 -5.53
C ALA A 60 -3.66 -19.72 -4.94
N GLY A 61 -3.45 -20.99 -4.56
CA GLY A 61 -2.16 -21.43 -4.04
C GLY A 61 -1.02 -21.34 -5.07
N SER A 62 -1.32 -21.53 -6.36
CA SER A 62 -0.31 -21.37 -7.42
C SER A 62 0.14 -19.92 -7.58
N LEU A 63 -0.78 -18.97 -7.41
CA LEU A 63 -0.48 -17.55 -7.40
C LEU A 63 0.37 -17.19 -6.18
N ASP A 64 0.05 -17.71 -4.99
CA ASP A 64 0.87 -17.52 -3.79
C ASP A 64 2.28 -18.07 -3.94
N LEU A 65 2.41 -19.27 -4.53
CA LEU A 65 3.73 -19.85 -4.79
C LEU A 65 4.54 -18.95 -5.74
N ILE A 66 3.92 -18.36 -6.77
CA ILE A 66 4.60 -17.39 -7.65
C ILE A 66 4.96 -16.13 -6.88
N THR A 67 4.04 -15.57 -6.09
CA THR A 67 4.28 -14.37 -5.27
C THR A 67 5.47 -14.59 -4.34
N MET A 68 5.52 -15.73 -3.64
CA MET A 68 6.66 -16.13 -2.82
C MET A 68 7.94 -16.19 -3.64
N LEU A 69 7.93 -16.81 -4.83
CA LEU A 69 9.12 -16.88 -5.68
C LEU A 69 9.57 -15.52 -6.24
N LEU A 70 8.65 -14.57 -6.45
CA LEU A 70 8.93 -13.22 -6.95
C LEU A 70 9.59 -12.32 -5.89
N LYS A 71 9.25 -12.47 -4.60
CA LYS A 71 9.85 -11.67 -3.52
C LYS A 71 11.38 -11.79 -3.55
N ASN A 72 12.10 -10.68 -3.67
CA ASN A 72 13.57 -10.62 -3.74
C ASN A 72 14.22 -11.42 -4.88
N ALA A 73 13.48 -11.71 -5.96
CA ALA A 73 14.02 -12.45 -7.09
C ALA A 73 14.90 -11.56 -8.00
N PRO A 74 16.01 -12.09 -8.54
CA PRO A 74 16.76 -11.44 -9.61
C PRO A 74 15.87 -11.17 -10.84
N ILE A 75 16.17 -10.09 -11.57
CA ILE A 75 15.37 -9.65 -12.71
C ILE A 75 15.19 -10.72 -13.80
N ASP A 76 16.20 -11.57 -14.02
CA ASP A 76 16.11 -12.68 -14.99
C ASP A 76 15.09 -13.75 -14.57
N VAL A 77 14.93 -13.96 -13.27
CA VAL A 77 13.94 -14.87 -12.70
C VAL A 77 12.54 -14.25 -12.80
N VAL A 78 12.40 -12.96 -12.47
CA VAL A 78 11.14 -12.22 -12.63
C VAL A 78 10.68 -12.27 -14.09
N LYS A 79 11.59 -12.03 -15.04
CA LYS A 79 11.31 -12.13 -16.47
C LYS A 79 10.86 -13.53 -16.89
N ALA A 80 11.55 -14.58 -16.44
CA ALA A 80 11.17 -15.95 -16.76
C ALA A 80 9.75 -16.29 -16.25
N MET A 81 9.39 -15.82 -15.06
CA MET A 81 8.03 -15.98 -14.53
C MET A 81 7.02 -15.11 -15.27
N TYR A 82 7.38 -13.91 -15.69
CA TYR A 82 6.53 -13.03 -16.48
C TYR A 82 6.14 -13.69 -17.80
N ASP A 83 7.12 -14.25 -18.52
CA ASP A 83 6.93 -14.87 -19.83
C ASP A 83 5.94 -16.05 -19.79
N VAL A 84 5.83 -16.73 -18.64
CA VAL A 84 4.93 -17.88 -18.44
C VAL A 84 3.59 -17.47 -17.80
N CYS A 85 3.60 -16.62 -16.78
CA CYS A 85 2.47 -16.45 -15.87
C CYS A 85 1.74 -15.11 -16.03
N PHE A 86 2.41 -14.03 -16.43
CA PHE A 86 1.86 -12.66 -16.31
C PHE A 86 0.50 -12.47 -16.97
N ARG A 87 0.35 -12.94 -18.22
CA ARG A 87 -0.92 -12.84 -18.96
C ARG A 87 -2.06 -13.59 -18.25
N HIS A 88 -1.75 -14.72 -17.63
CA HIS A 88 -2.73 -15.52 -16.90
C HIS A 88 -3.16 -14.84 -15.61
N VAL A 89 -2.24 -14.20 -14.88
CA VAL A 89 -2.54 -13.38 -13.71
C VAL A 89 -3.48 -12.23 -14.07
N ILE A 90 -3.18 -11.47 -15.13
CA ILE A 90 -4.07 -10.41 -15.62
C ILE A 90 -5.46 -10.98 -15.96
N ARG A 91 -5.52 -12.10 -16.67
CA ARG A 91 -6.81 -12.72 -17.03
C ARG A 91 -7.63 -13.14 -15.81
N ILE A 92 -6.99 -13.73 -14.80
CA ILE A 92 -7.66 -14.11 -13.54
C ILE A 92 -8.20 -12.87 -12.85
N ILE A 93 -7.40 -11.80 -12.73
CA ILE A 93 -7.85 -10.52 -12.17
C ILE A 93 -9.00 -9.92 -12.95
N LEU A 94 -9.12 -10.16 -14.27
CA LEU A 94 -10.18 -9.59 -15.10
C LEU A 94 -11.45 -10.45 -15.23
N GLN A 95 -11.37 -11.76 -14.94
CA GLN A 95 -12.45 -12.71 -15.26
C GLN A 95 -12.89 -13.59 -14.09
N SER A 96 -12.08 -13.75 -13.04
CA SER A 96 -12.47 -14.60 -11.89
C SER A 96 -13.48 -13.88 -11.02
N ASP A 97 -14.44 -14.64 -10.50
CA ASP A 97 -15.39 -14.22 -9.47
C ASP A 97 -15.05 -14.86 -8.10
N ASP A 98 -13.96 -15.65 -8.04
CA ASP A 98 -13.47 -16.20 -6.77
C ASP A 98 -12.62 -15.15 -6.04
N ASN A 99 -13.05 -14.81 -4.82
CA ASN A 99 -12.40 -13.78 -4.02
C ASN A 99 -10.95 -14.13 -3.68
N SER A 100 -10.63 -15.42 -3.48
CA SER A 100 -9.25 -15.85 -3.16
C SER A 100 -8.37 -15.69 -4.39
N GLU A 101 -8.77 -16.25 -5.53
CA GLU A 101 -8.03 -16.10 -6.79
C GLU A 101 -7.77 -14.62 -7.13
N MET A 102 -8.77 -13.76 -6.96
CA MET A 102 -8.61 -12.32 -7.19
C MET A 102 -7.58 -11.68 -6.23
N GLN A 103 -7.65 -12.00 -4.94
CA GLN A 103 -6.71 -11.50 -3.93
C GLN A 103 -5.29 -11.96 -4.25
N ASN A 104 -5.07 -13.26 -4.38
CA ASN A 104 -3.74 -13.84 -4.63
C ASN A 104 -3.18 -13.38 -5.99
N ALA A 105 -4.03 -13.21 -7.01
CA ALA A 105 -3.61 -12.69 -8.30
C ALA A 105 -3.21 -11.20 -8.20
N THR A 106 -3.92 -10.41 -7.41
CA THR A 106 -3.60 -8.99 -7.17
C THR A 106 -2.24 -8.84 -6.47
N GLU A 107 -1.98 -9.66 -5.45
CA GLU A 107 -0.66 -9.70 -4.78
C GLU A 107 0.45 -10.16 -5.73
N CYS A 108 0.19 -11.20 -6.53
CA CYS A 108 1.12 -11.69 -7.54
C CYS A 108 1.45 -10.60 -8.56
N LEU A 109 0.43 -9.85 -9.00
CA LEU A 109 0.62 -8.72 -9.92
C LEU A 109 1.42 -7.59 -9.28
N ALA A 110 1.18 -7.27 -8.01
CA ALA A 110 1.99 -6.32 -7.25
C ALA A 110 3.47 -6.74 -7.19
N ALA A 111 3.74 -8.02 -6.92
CA ALA A 111 5.09 -8.57 -6.91
C ALA A 111 5.77 -8.51 -8.29
N PHE A 112 5.03 -8.74 -9.38
CA PHE A 112 5.54 -8.56 -10.74
C PHE A 112 5.94 -7.10 -11.02
N VAL A 113 5.11 -6.13 -10.61
CA VAL A 113 5.43 -4.71 -10.79
C VAL A 113 6.65 -4.31 -9.96
N SER A 114 6.72 -4.77 -8.71
CA SER A 114 7.85 -4.47 -7.82
C SER A 114 9.17 -5.07 -8.32
N GLY A 115 9.16 -6.34 -8.72
CA GLY A 115 10.35 -7.02 -9.22
C GLY A 115 10.76 -6.60 -10.63
N GLY A 116 9.79 -6.34 -11.51
CA GLY A 116 10.03 -6.04 -12.92
C GLY A 116 10.21 -4.55 -13.24
N ARG A 117 9.69 -3.66 -12.38
CA ARG A 117 9.81 -2.20 -12.49
C ARG A 117 9.48 -1.72 -13.92
N GLN A 118 10.24 -0.75 -14.45
CA GLN A 118 10.06 -0.24 -15.81
C GLN A 118 10.37 -1.28 -16.90
N GLU A 119 11.28 -2.23 -16.63
CA GLU A 119 11.70 -3.23 -17.63
C GLU A 119 10.55 -4.11 -18.08
N MET A 120 9.60 -4.40 -17.19
CA MET A 120 8.46 -5.27 -17.50
C MET A 120 7.60 -4.76 -18.65
N LEU A 121 7.55 -3.44 -18.86
CA LEU A 121 6.79 -2.84 -19.96
C LEU A 121 7.36 -3.27 -21.32
N ALA A 122 8.67 -3.47 -21.41
CA ALA A 122 9.33 -3.89 -22.65
C ALA A 122 9.22 -5.40 -22.93
N TRP A 123 8.90 -6.22 -21.92
CA TRP A 123 8.86 -7.68 -22.08
C TRP A 123 7.66 -8.18 -22.89
N GLY A 124 6.52 -7.49 -22.80
CA GLY A 124 5.27 -7.83 -23.51
C GLY A 124 5.24 -7.45 -25.00
N GLY A 125 6.37 -6.98 -25.55
CA GLY A 125 6.49 -6.50 -26.94
C GLY A 125 6.10 -5.04 -27.09
N ASP A 126 4.84 -4.69 -26.82
CA ASP A 126 4.36 -3.30 -26.83
C ASP A 126 4.20 -2.75 -25.38
N PRO A 127 5.01 -1.75 -24.97
CA PRO A 127 4.87 -1.10 -23.68
C PRO A 127 3.48 -0.54 -23.41
N GLY A 128 2.81 0.01 -24.43
CA GLY A 128 1.47 0.56 -24.32
C GLY A 128 0.43 -0.51 -23.93
N SER A 129 0.46 -1.67 -24.59
CA SER A 129 -0.41 -2.81 -24.28
C SER A 129 -0.19 -3.38 -22.89
N THR A 130 1.06 -3.46 -22.43
CA THR A 130 1.38 -3.94 -21.07
C THR A 130 0.84 -2.96 -20.03
N MET A 131 1.11 -1.67 -20.21
CA MET A 131 0.59 -0.63 -19.32
C MET A 131 -0.94 -0.61 -19.29
N LYS A 132 -1.59 -0.74 -20.46
CA LYS A 132 -3.04 -0.84 -20.55
C LYS A 132 -3.59 -2.02 -19.74
N SER A 133 -2.95 -3.20 -19.83
CA SER A 133 -3.37 -4.38 -19.08
C SER A 133 -3.29 -4.18 -17.57
N LEU A 134 -2.24 -3.48 -17.09
CA LEU A 134 -2.09 -3.10 -15.68
C LEU A 134 -3.20 -2.13 -15.24
N LEU A 135 -3.53 -1.13 -16.08
CA LEU A 135 -4.59 -0.18 -15.81
C LEU A 135 -5.99 -0.80 -15.87
N ASP A 136 -6.23 -1.74 -16.79
CA ASP A 136 -7.49 -2.49 -16.88
C ASP A 136 -7.71 -3.32 -15.59
N ALA A 137 -6.65 -3.96 -15.08
CA ALA A 137 -6.68 -4.66 -13.78
C ALA A 137 -6.99 -3.71 -12.63
N ALA A 138 -6.32 -2.55 -12.55
CA ALA A 138 -6.60 -1.53 -11.54
C ALA A 138 -8.05 -1.02 -11.64
N SER A 139 -8.55 -0.81 -12.85
CA SER A 139 -9.92 -0.35 -13.11
C SER A 139 -10.95 -1.36 -12.62
N ARG A 140 -10.76 -2.66 -12.85
CA ARG A 140 -11.68 -3.69 -12.33
C ARG A 140 -11.63 -3.73 -10.81
N LEU A 141 -10.44 -3.76 -10.20
CA LEU A 141 -10.31 -3.87 -8.75
C LEU A 141 -10.83 -2.63 -7.99
N LEU A 142 -10.87 -1.46 -8.65
CA LEU A 142 -11.44 -0.21 -8.11
C LEU A 142 -12.90 0.02 -8.53
N ASP A 143 -13.52 -0.89 -9.26
CA ASP A 143 -14.92 -0.76 -9.66
C ASP A 143 -15.81 -0.67 -8.41
N PRO A 144 -16.69 0.34 -8.30
CA PRO A 144 -17.58 0.50 -7.15
C PRO A 144 -18.53 -0.69 -6.93
N ASP A 145 -18.88 -1.43 -7.99
CA ASP A 145 -19.83 -2.56 -7.94
C ASP A 145 -19.17 -3.90 -7.60
N MET A 146 -17.83 -3.96 -7.60
CA MET A 146 -17.10 -5.17 -7.16
C MET A 146 -17.24 -5.40 -5.66
N GLU A 147 -17.37 -6.65 -5.24
CA GLU A 147 -17.34 -7.02 -3.83
C GLU A 147 -16.03 -6.55 -3.18
N SER A 148 -16.10 -6.02 -1.95
CA SER A 148 -14.91 -5.51 -1.25
C SER A 148 -13.90 -6.59 -0.89
N SER A 149 -14.34 -7.84 -0.71
CA SER A 149 -13.49 -8.98 -0.37
C SER A 149 -12.44 -9.25 -1.45
N GLY A 150 -12.84 -9.42 -2.71
CA GLY A 150 -11.89 -9.75 -3.80
C GLY A 150 -10.88 -8.64 -4.14
N SER A 151 -11.10 -7.40 -3.69
CA SER A 151 -10.20 -6.27 -3.94
C SER A 151 -9.37 -5.85 -2.72
N LEU A 152 -9.25 -6.69 -1.69
CA LEU A 152 -8.63 -6.31 -0.42
C LEU A 152 -7.20 -5.78 -0.58
N PHE A 153 -6.42 -6.37 -1.49
CA PHE A 153 -5.01 -6.04 -1.73
C PHE A 153 -4.77 -5.04 -2.87
N VAL A 154 -5.82 -4.43 -3.42
CA VAL A 154 -5.68 -3.47 -4.52
C VAL A 154 -4.82 -2.27 -4.14
N GLY A 155 -4.84 -1.86 -2.86
CA GLY A 155 -4.04 -0.73 -2.40
C GLY A 155 -2.54 -0.97 -2.54
N THR A 156 -2.08 -2.17 -2.16
CA THR A 156 -0.70 -2.62 -2.33
C THR A 156 -0.30 -2.63 -3.81
N TYR A 157 -1.16 -3.18 -4.67
CA TYR A 157 -0.90 -3.21 -6.11
C TYR A 157 -0.75 -1.82 -6.74
N ILE A 158 -1.69 -0.91 -6.47
CA ILE A 158 -1.64 0.46 -6.99
C ILE A 158 -0.40 1.20 -6.46
N LEU A 159 -0.02 0.95 -5.20
CA LEU A 159 1.19 1.52 -4.65
C LEU A 159 2.44 1.10 -5.44
N GLN A 160 2.55 -0.17 -5.82
CA GLN A 160 3.66 -0.65 -6.67
C GLN A 160 3.67 0.03 -8.04
N LEU A 161 2.50 0.25 -8.65
CA LEU A 161 2.41 0.99 -9.92
C LEU A 161 2.95 2.41 -9.79
N ILE A 162 2.56 3.13 -8.73
CA ILE A 162 2.98 4.51 -8.54
C ILE A 162 4.48 4.62 -8.25
N LEU A 163 5.01 3.71 -7.42
CA LEU A 163 6.42 3.74 -7.01
C LEU A 163 7.36 3.32 -8.14
N HIS A 164 7.00 2.28 -8.89
CA HIS A 164 7.90 1.73 -9.92
C HIS A 164 7.62 2.22 -11.33
N LEU A 165 6.40 2.72 -11.61
CA LEU A 165 5.98 3.27 -12.90
C LEU A 165 5.54 4.75 -12.85
N PRO A 166 6.24 5.66 -12.15
CA PRO A 166 5.75 7.02 -11.87
C PRO A 166 5.48 7.86 -13.13
N SER A 167 6.35 7.78 -14.14
CA SER A 167 6.19 8.53 -15.40
C SER A 167 4.96 8.12 -16.21
N HIS A 168 4.62 6.83 -16.20
CA HIS A 168 3.44 6.29 -16.86
C HIS A 168 2.18 6.60 -16.04
N MET A 169 2.27 6.47 -14.71
CA MET A 169 1.15 6.77 -13.81
C MET A 169 0.78 8.26 -13.75
N ALA A 170 1.74 9.16 -13.96
CA ALA A 170 1.49 10.61 -13.95
C ALA A 170 0.40 11.03 -14.95
N GLN A 171 0.29 10.34 -16.09
CA GLN A 171 -0.71 10.61 -17.13
C GLN A 171 -2.12 10.22 -16.70
N HIS A 172 -2.24 9.28 -15.75
CA HIS A 172 -3.49 8.68 -15.30
C HIS A 172 -3.86 9.08 -13.88
N ILE A 173 -3.10 9.98 -13.24
CA ILE A 173 -3.25 10.29 -11.82
C ILE A 173 -4.63 10.87 -11.49
N ARG A 174 -5.20 11.69 -12.38
CA ARG A 174 -6.54 12.28 -12.20
C ARG A 174 -7.64 11.22 -12.17
N ASP A 175 -7.55 10.26 -13.08
CA ASP A 175 -8.51 9.15 -13.19
C ASP A 175 -8.36 8.19 -12.01
N LEU A 176 -7.11 7.92 -11.61
CA LEU A 176 -6.81 7.10 -10.43
C LEU A 176 -7.42 7.70 -9.17
N ILE A 177 -7.18 8.98 -8.88
CA ILE A 177 -7.75 9.66 -7.71
C ILE A 177 -9.27 9.55 -7.70
N SER A 178 -9.90 9.78 -8.84
CA SER A 178 -11.36 9.69 -8.98
C SER A 178 -11.86 8.26 -8.70
N ALA A 179 -11.16 7.24 -9.20
CA ALA A 179 -11.49 5.85 -8.94
C ALA A 179 -11.28 5.46 -7.46
N LEU A 180 -10.18 5.89 -6.84
CA LEU A 180 -9.90 5.67 -5.42
C LEU A 180 -11.01 6.25 -4.53
N VAL A 181 -11.43 7.50 -4.77
CA VAL A 181 -12.51 8.13 -4.01
C VAL A 181 -13.83 7.43 -4.20
N ARG A 182 -14.19 7.04 -5.43
CA ARG A 182 -15.41 6.25 -5.67
C ARG A 182 -15.38 4.93 -4.89
N ARG A 183 -14.26 4.21 -4.94
CA ARG A 183 -14.09 2.93 -4.25
C ARG A 183 -14.13 3.07 -2.72
N MET A 184 -13.48 4.10 -2.17
CA MET A 184 -13.53 4.38 -0.74
C MET A 184 -14.94 4.71 -0.25
N LYS A 185 -15.79 5.31 -1.09
CA LYS A 185 -17.18 5.61 -0.74
C LYS A 185 -18.07 4.38 -0.70
N THR A 186 -17.90 3.46 -1.64
CA THR A 186 -18.75 2.26 -1.70
C THR A 186 -18.29 1.15 -0.76
N SER A 187 -16.99 1.07 -0.47
CA SER A 187 -16.43 0.07 0.44
C SER A 187 -16.98 0.20 1.86
N GLN A 188 -17.38 -0.93 2.43
CA GLN A 188 -17.74 -1.07 3.84
C GLN A 188 -16.57 -1.61 4.70
N ILE A 189 -15.49 -2.09 4.07
CA ILE A 189 -14.34 -2.66 4.76
C ILE A 189 -13.38 -1.52 5.11
N SER A 190 -13.20 -1.25 6.40
CA SER A 190 -12.32 -0.18 6.86
C SER A 190 -10.87 -0.40 6.46
N GLY A 191 -10.37 -1.64 6.57
CA GLY A 191 -9.01 -2.00 6.15
C GLY A 191 -8.73 -1.67 4.68
N LEU A 192 -9.71 -1.86 3.78
CA LEU A 192 -9.58 -1.46 2.39
C LEU A 192 -9.49 0.07 2.26
N LYS A 193 -10.33 0.84 2.98
CA LYS A 193 -10.23 2.31 2.97
C LYS A 193 -8.87 2.80 3.47
N SER A 194 -8.36 2.24 4.56
CA SER A 194 -7.03 2.55 5.10
C SER A 194 -5.92 2.23 4.10
N SER A 195 -6.01 1.10 3.40
CA SER A 195 -5.07 0.74 2.33
C SER A 195 -5.11 1.74 1.16
N LEU A 196 -6.30 2.21 0.76
CA LEU A 196 -6.45 3.23 -0.29
C LEU A 196 -5.97 4.61 0.17
N LEU A 197 -6.13 4.96 1.45
CA LEU A 197 -5.59 6.20 2.03
C LEU A 197 -4.06 6.25 1.97
N LEU A 198 -3.39 5.11 2.12
CA LEU A 198 -1.93 5.02 2.00
C LEU A 198 -1.45 5.47 0.61
N ILE A 199 -2.24 5.25 -0.44
CA ILE A 199 -1.94 5.75 -1.79
C ILE A 199 -1.94 7.28 -1.81
N PHE A 200 -2.93 7.93 -1.20
CA PHE A 200 -2.96 9.39 -1.09
C PHE A 200 -1.75 9.92 -0.31
N ALA A 201 -1.38 9.28 0.79
CA ALA A 201 -0.17 9.65 1.54
C ALA A 201 1.07 9.59 0.65
N ARG A 202 1.23 8.53 -0.12
CA ARG A 202 2.36 8.35 -1.03
C ARG A 202 2.39 9.37 -2.15
N LEU A 203 1.23 9.72 -2.70
CA LEU A 203 1.12 10.77 -3.70
C LEU A 203 1.49 12.15 -3.15
N VAL A 204 1.22 12.43 -1.86
CA VAL A 204 1.72 13.64 -1.20
C VAL A 204 3.25 13.65 -1.17
N HIS A 205 3.89 12.57 -0.74
CA HIS A 205 5.37 12.50 -0.71
C HIS A 205 5.97 12.64 -2.11
N LEU A 206 5.43 11.95 -3.11
CA LEU A 206 5.89 12.02 -4.50
C LEU A 206 5.64 13.39 -5.15
N SER A 207 4.69 14.16 -4.62
CA SER A 207 4.45 15.52 -5.07
C SER A 207 5.42 16.52 -4.46
N SER A 208 6.23 16.15 -3.46
CA SER A 208 7.22 17.05 -2.85
C SER A 208 8.29 17.48 -3.87
N PRO A 209 8.62 18.79 -3.99
CA PRO A 209 8.17 19.92 -3.16
C PRO A 209 6.87 20.60 -3.63
N ASN A 210 6.28 20.20 -4.76
CA ASN A 210 5.08 20.78 -5.38
C ASN A 210 3.74 20.30 -4.77
N ILE A 211 3.67 20.14 -3.44
CA ILE A 211 2.50 19.59 -2.76
C ILE A 211 1.25 20.44 -2.97
N GLU A 212 1.41 21.76 -3.08
CA GLU A 212 0.30 22.69 -3.38
C GLU A 212 -0.42 22.34 -4.70
N GLN A 213 0.31 21.94 -5.75
CA GLN A 213 -0.30 21.55 -7.03
C GLN A 213 -1.13 20.26 -6.90
N PHE A 214 -0.70 19.35 -6.01
CA PHE A 214 -1.47 18.14 -5.71
C PHE A 214 -2.75 18.49 -4.93
N ILE A 215 -2.69 19.44 -3.99
CA ILE A 215 -3.86 19.95 -3.29
C ILE A 215 -4.83 20.60 -4.29
N ASP A 216 -4.35 21.46 -5.18
CA ASP A 216 -5.15 22.10 -6.23
C ASP A 216 -5.82 21.06 -7.13
N LEU A 217 -5.10 20.01 -7.53
CA LEU A 217 -5.66 18.90 -8.28
C LEU A 217 -6.85 18.27 -7.53
N LEU A 218 -6.69 17.94 -6.25
CA LEU A 218 -7.75 17.35 -5.43
C LEU A 218 -8.96 18.31 -5.23
N VAL A 219 -8.75 19.62 -5.33
CA VAL A 219 -9.84 20.60 -5.28
C VAL A 219 -10.61 20.64 -6.61
N THR A 220 -9.95 20.41 -7.74
CA THR A 220 -10.61 20.38 -9.06
C THR A 220 -11.48 19.14 -9.31
N LEU A 221 -11.33 18.09 -8.50
CA LEU A 221 -12.01 16.81 -8.70
C LEU A 221 -13.27 16.71 -7.83
N PRO A 222 -14.41 16.26 -8.39
CA PRO A 222 -15.67 16.17 -7.65
C PRO A 222 -15.66 14.98 -6.69
N ALA A 223 -16.38 15.11 -5.57
CA ALA A 223 -16.67 14.01 -4.67
C ALA A 223 -18.08 14.15 -4.10
N GLU A 224 -19.02 13.32 -4.56
CA GLU A 224 -20.43 13.32 -4.11
C GLU A 224 -20.62 13.48 -2.58
N GLY A 225 -21.45 14.44 -2.16
CA GLY A 225 -21.70 14.75 -0.75
C GLY A 225 -20.59 15.57 -0.05
N HIS A 226 -19.57 16.00 -0.78
CA HIS A 226 -18.51 16.92 -0.30
C HIS A 226 -18.26 18.00 -1.36
N ASP A 227 -17.65 19.11 -0.96
CA ASP A 227 -17.35 20.23 -1.88
C ASP A 227 -16.41 19.79 -3.02
N HIS A 228 -15.40 18.99 -2.69
CA HIS A 228 -14.43 18.44 -3.64
C HIS A 228 -13.70 17.23 -3.04
N CYS A 229 -12.88 16.57 -3.86
CA CYS A 229 -12.13 15.36 -3.49
C CYS A 229 -11.23 15.58 -2.26
N LEU A 230 -10.52 16.72 -2.16
CA LEU A 230 -9.70 17.02 -0.97
C LEU A 230 -10.53 16.99 0.34
N ALA A 231 -11.73 17.57 0.36
CA ALA A 231 -12.57 17.60 1.57
C ALA A 231 -12.98 16.19 2.01
N TYR A 232 -13.37 15.33 1.05
CA TYR A 232 -13.70 13.93 1.32
C TYR A 232 -12.49 13.16 1.86
N VAL A 233 -11.35 13.21 1.16
CA VAL A 233 -10.14 12.46 1.53
C VAL A 233 -9.66 12.89 2.92
N MET A 234 -9.60 14.19 3.21
CA MET A 234 -9.15 14.67 4.52
C MET A 234 -10.12 14.30 5.66
N SER A 235 -11.43 14.30 5.41
CA SER A 235 -12.43 13.87 6.39
C SER A 235 -12.29 12.37 6.71
N GLU A 236 -12.21 11.51 5.70
CA GLU A 236 -12.04 10.07 5.93
C GLU A 236 -10.67 9.74 6.50
N TRP A 237 -9.60 10.41 6.05
CA TRP A 237 -8.25 10.18 6.54
C TRP A 237 -8.12 10.49 8.03
N THR A 238 -8.55 11.68 8.47
CA THR A 238 -8.46 12.05 9.90
C THR A 238 -9.33 11.18 10.80
N LYS A 239 -10.40 10.59 10.27
CA LYS A 239 -11.25 9.62 10.97
C LYS A 239 -10.59 8.25 11.08
N LEU A 240 -10.01 7.77 9.99
CA LEU A 240 -9.43 6.42 9.89
C LEU A 240 -7.97 6.35 10.36
N GLN A 241 -7.30 7.47 10.63
CA GLN A 241 -5.88 7.50 11.00
C GLN A 241 -5.56 6.57 12.19
N GLY A 242 -6.44 6.51 13.20
CA GLY A 242 -6.25 5.63 14.36
C GLY A 242 -6.52 4.14 14.09
N GLU A 243 -7.06 3.80 12.92
CA GLU A 243 -7.27 2.42 12.46
C GLU A 243 -6.12 1.91 11.58
N ILE A 244 -5.20 2.79 11.17
CA ILE A 244 -4.03 2.39 10.38
C ILE A 244 -3.06 1.64 11.30
N GLN A 245 -2.71 0.43 10.89
CA GLN A 245 -1.80 -0.45 11.62
C GLN A 245 -0.47 -0.56 10.88
N GLY A 246 0.60 -0.83 11.66
CA GLY A 246 1.97 -0.97 11.17
C GLY A 246 2.77 0.32 11.26
N SER A 247 3.97 0.23 11.86
CA SER A 247 4.85 1.38 12.13
C SER A 247 5.15 2.18 10.87
N TYR A 248 5.46 1.48 9.78
CA TYR A 248 5.72 2.10 8.49
C TYR A 248 4.53 2.90 7.95
N GLN A 249 3.35 2.26 7.87
CA GLN A 249 2.15 2.88 7.33
C GLN A 249 1.72 4.09 8.17
N ILE A 250 1.85 3.99 9.49
CA ILE A 250 1.62 5.11 10.42
C ILE A 250 2.60 6.25 10.13
N LYS A 251 3.92 5.99 10.07
CA LYS A 251 4.92 7.02 9.76
C LYS A 251 4.66 7.70 8.42
N VAL A 252 4.34 6.94 7.38
CA VAL A 252 4.04 7.46 6.04
C VAL A 252 2.81 8.37 6.09
N THR A 253 1.70 7.89 6.63
CA THR A 253 0.48 8.70 6.68
C THR A 253 0.64 9.95 7.55
N MET A 254 1.31 9.85 8.70
CA MET A 254 1.54 10.99 9.59
C MET A 254 2.50 12.03 9.00
N THR A 255 3.59 11.60 8.37
CA THR A 255 4.51 12.54 7.70
C THR A 255 3.84 13.20 6.49
N ALA A 256 2.99 12.50 5.74
CA ALA A 256 2.20 13.11 4.67
C ALA A 256 1.23 14.18 5.21
N LEU A 257 0.56 13.93 6.34
CA LEU A 257 -0.28 14.93 7.00
C LEU A 257 0.53 16.15 7.48
N ALA A 258 1.74 15.93 8.00
CA ALA A 258 2.65 17.02 8.38
C ALA A 258 3.10 17.85 7.17
N LEU A 259 3.40 17.21 6.04
CA LEU A 259 3.74 17.87 4.79
C LEU A 259 2.57 18.71 4.27
N LEU A 260 1.35 18.14 4.24
CA LEU A 260 0.14 18.87 3.87
C LEU A 260 -0.07 20.10 4.77
N LEU A 261 0.04 19.94 6.09
CA LEU A 261 -0.08 21.04 7.04
C LEU A 261 0.97 22.14 6.81
N SER A 262 2.19 21.75 6.45
CA SER A 262 3.31 22.67 6.23
C SER A 262 3.10 23.59 5.02
N THR A 263 2.29 23.18 4.04
CA THR A 263 1.92 24.04 2.89
C THR A 263 1.13 25.28 3.31
N ARG A 264 0.42 25.23 4.45
CA ARG A 264 -0.52 26.27 4.89
C ARG A 264 -1.55 26.65 3.82
N HIS A 265 -1.88 25.71 2.93
CA HIS A 265 -2.79 25.94 1.82
C HIS A 265 -4.19 26.36 2.31
N ALA A 266 -4.76 27.40 1.71
CA ALA A 266 -6.00 28.02 2.19
C ALA A 266 -7.19 27.05 2.20
N GLU A 267 -7.25 26.11 1.25
CA GLU A 267 -8.32 25.09 1.19
C GLU A 267 -8.30 24.15 2.39
N LEU A 268 -7.13 23.85 2.97
CA LEU A 268 -7.05 23.01 4.17
C LEU A 268 -7.74 23.68 5.37
N ALA A 269 -7.62 25.01 5.49
CA ALA A 269 -8.23 25.76 6.58
C ALA A 269 -9.77 25.85 6.51
N LYS A 270 -10.35 25.66 5.31
CA LYS A 270 -11.80 25.69 5.10
C LYS A 270 -12.49 24.40 5.51
N ILE A 271 -11.76 23.28 5.51
CA ILE A 271 -12.32 21.96 5.80
C ILE A 271 -12.58 21.79 7.31
N GLN A 272 -13.78 21.35 7.65
CA GLN A 272 -14.19 20.96 9.00
C GLN A 272 -14.28 19.43 9.08
N VAL A 273 -13.75 18.85 10.17
CA VAL A 273 -13.71 17.39 10.38
C VAL A 273 -14.19 17.01 11.77
N GLN A 274 -14.43 15.70 11.97
CA GLN A 274 -14.82 15.15 13.27
C GLN A 274 -13.66 15.29 14.28
N GLY A 275 -13.96 15.95 15.40
CA GLY A 275 -13.02 16.21 16.48
C GLY A 275 -12.98 15.06 17.50
N TYR A 276 -13.46 15.33 18.70
CA TYR A 276 -13.46 14.40 19.83
C TYR A 276 -14.87 13.86 20.08
N LEU A 277 -14.93 12.62 20.59
CA LEU A 277 -16.19 12.02 21.02
C LEU A 277 -16.72 12.76 22.27
N ILE A 278 -17.96 13.24 22.19
CA ILE A 278 -18.66 13.87 23.31
C ILE A 278 -19.15 12.74 24.23
N LYS A 279 -18.41 12.49 25.31
CA LYS A 279 -18.74 11.44 26.28
C LYS A 279 -19.95 11.86 27.13
N THR A 280 -21.06 11.13 27.00
CA THR A 280 -22.17 11.19 27.97
C THR A 280 -21.81 10.35 29.19
N ALA A 281 -22.06 10.85 30.41
CA ALA A 281 -21.63 10.18 31.63
C ALA A 281 -22.23 8.77 31.80
N GLY A 282 -21.37 7.77 32.07
CA GLY A 282 -21.74 6.37 32.33
C GLY A 282 -21.26 5.37 31.27
N ILE A 283 -21.42 4.07 31.54
CA ILE A 283 -21.14 3.01 30.56
C ILE A 283 -22.25 3.03 29.50
N THR A 284 -21.92 3.40 28.28
CA THR A 284 -22.84 3.30 27.13
C THR A 284 -22.79 1.89 26.58
N THR A 285 -23.85 1.12 26.81
CA THR A 285 -24.03 -0.22 26.21
C THR A 285 -24.46 -0.10 24.75
N ARG A 286 -24.22 -1.15 23.94
CA ARG A 286 -24.59 -1.19 22.51
C ARG A 286 -26.08 -0.86 22.25
N SER A 287 -26.99 -1.21 23.17
CA SER A 287 -28.41 -0.87 23.09
C SER A 287 -28.69 0.61 23.36
N LYS A 288 -27.94 1.26 24.26
CA LYS A 288 -28.02 2.71 24.52
C LYS A 288 -27.43 3.52 23.37
N ALA A 289 -26.31 3.09 22.78
CA ALA A 289 -25.71 3.75 21.61
C ALA A 289 -26.63 3.72 20.37
N LYS A 290 -27.47 2.69 20.21
CA LYS A 290 -28.49 2.66 19.15
C LYS A 290 -29.60 3.70 19.34
N LEU A 291 -29.92 4.06 20.59
CA LEU A 291 -30.98 5.02 20.93
C LEU A 291 -30.45 6.46 21.03
N ALA A 292 -29.17 6.63 21.37
CA ALA A 292 -28.47 7.90 21.39
C ALA A 292 -27.11 7.68 20.69
N PRO A 293 -27.01 7.94 19.37
CA PRO A 293 -25.78 7.74 18.62
C PRO A 293 -24.67 8.67 19.12
N ASP A 294 -23.44 8.22 18.95
CA ASP A 294 -22.22 8.94 19.32
C ASP A 294 -22.19 10.33 18.68
N GLN A 295 -22.06 11.37 19.50
CA GLN A 295 -21.92 12.75 19.06
C GLN A 295 -20.45 13.14 19.07
N TRP A 296 -20.00 13.79 18.01
CA TRP A 296 -18.62 14.24 17.85
C TRP A 296 -18.58 15.76 17.80
N THR A 297 -17.55 16.35 18.40
CA THR A 297 -17.28 17.78 18.17
C THR A 297 -16.86 18.00 16.71
N VAL A 298 -16.97 19.24 16.24
CA VAL A 298 -16.45 19.65 14.93
C VAL A 298 -15.25 20.56 15.17
N MET A 299 -14.19 20.36 14.39
CA MET A 299 -12.99 21.21 14.45
C MET A 299 -12.39 21.41 13.06
N SER A 300 -11.59 22.46 12.91
CA SER A 300 -10.86 22.73 11.66
C SER A 300 -9.85 21.62 11.38
N LEU A 301 -9.69 21.25 10.11
CA LEU A 301 -8.73 20.23 9.66
C LEU A 301 -7.28 20.50 10.16
N PRO A 302 -6.70 21.71 10.08
CA PRO A 302 -5.34 21.95 10.56
C PRO A 302 -5.17 21.63 12.05
N ALA A 303 -6.15 22.00 12.88
CA ALA A 303 -6.15 21.67 14.31
C ALA A 303 -6.24 20.16 14.56
N LYS A 304 -7.04 19.43 13.76
CA LYS A 304 -7.13 17.97 13.86
C LYS A 304 -5.81 17.30 13.48
N ILE A 305 -5.16 17.76 12.40
CA ILE A 305 -3.84 17.26 11.99
C ILE A 305 -2.80 17.50 13.10
N VAL A 306 -2.76 18.68 13.69
CA VAL A 306 -1.86 18.97 14.83
C VAL A 306 -2.13 18.04 16.02
N SER A 307 -3.40 17.79 16.35
CA SER A 307 -3.76 16.84 17.41
C SER A 307 -3.21 15.45 17.10
N LEU A 308 -3.45 14.92 15.89
CA LEU A 308 -2.97 13.60 15.50
C LEU A 308 -1.44 13.53 15.58
N LEU A 309 -0.73 14.56 15.09
CA LEU A 309 0.73 14.62 15.15
C LEU A 309 1.25 14.66 16.60
N ALA A 310 0.58 15.39 17.48
CA ALA A 310 0.93 15.43 18.90
C ALA A 310 0.70 14.06 19.58
N ASP A 311 -0.42 13.39 19.29
CA ASP A 311 -0.72 12.06 19.82
C ASP A 311 0.37 11.05 19.40
N MET A 312 0.75 11.06 18.11
CA MET A 312 1.84 10.19 17.61
C MET A 312 3.19 10.51 18.27
N LEU A 313 3.52 11.79 18.50
CA LEU A 313 4.75 12.17 19.20
C LEU A 313 4.77 11.67 20.64
N ILE A 314 3.62 11.69 21.34
CA ILE A 314 3.51 11.14 22.69
C ILE A 314 3.73 9.62 22.65
N GLU A 315 3.09 8.91 21.72
CA GLU A 315 3.26 7.46 21.55
C GLU A 315 4.74 7.08 21.30
N ILE A 316 5.43 7.80 20.40
CA ILE A 316 6.87 7.58 20.15
C ILE A 316 7.71 7.81 21.41
N GLN A 317 7.42 8.86 22.18
CA GLN A 317 8.15 9.15 23.42
C GLN A 317 7.94 8.06 24.47
N GLU A 318 6.71 7.58 24.64
CA GLU A 318 6.39 6.48 25.55
C GLU A 318 7.08 5.18 25.14
N GLN A 319 7.13 4.88 23.83
CA GLN A 319 7.85 3.72 23.30
C GLN A 319 9.36 3.81 23.55
N ALA A 320 9.98 4.97 23.28
CA ALA A 320 11.42 5.19 23.50
C ALA A 320 11.81 5.07 24.99
N LEU A 321 10.93 5.45 25.91
CA LEU A 321 11.14 5.29 27.36
C LEU A 321 10.97 3.83 27.83
N SER A 322 10.22 3.02 27.08
CA SER A 322 9.95 1.62 27.39
C SER A 322 11.04 0.64 26.94
N GLY A 323 12.03 1.10 26.17
CA GLY A 323 13.22 0.31 25.79
C GLY A 323 12.94 -0.94 24.96
N ASN A 324 11.76 -1.04 24.35
CA ASN A 324 11.30 -2.23 23.64
C ASN A 324 11.58 -2.11 22.14
N ASP A 325 12.86 -2.08 21.77
CA ASP A 325 13.35 -2.24 20.38
C ASP A 325 13.32 -3.73 19.96
N GLU A 326 12.21 -4.42 20.19
CA GLU A 326 12.01 -5.79 19.68
C GLU A 326 10.88 -5.79 18.64
N ASP A 327 11.32 -5.86 17.37
CA ASP A 327 10.61 -6.37 16.20
C ASP A 327 9.31 -5.69 15.78
N SER A 328 9.45 -4.51 15.16
CA SER A 328 8.51 -4.07 14.13
C SER A 328 8.80 -4.91 12.87
N ASP A 329 8.10 -6.04 12.69
CA ASP A 329 8.12 -6.80 11.43
C ASP A 329 7.85 -5.86 10.24
N TRP A 330 8.91 -5.53 9.51
CA TRP A 330 8.90 -4.63 8.37
C TRP A 330 8.55 -5.42 7.11
N GLU A 331 7.31 -5.29 6.61
CA GLU A 331 7.11 -5.47 5.17
C GLU A 331 7.63 -4.22 4.46
N GLU A 332 8.93 -4.28 4.12
CA GLU A 332 9.58 -3.31 3.24
C GLU A 332 8.80 -3.20 1.93
N VAL A 333 8.15 -2.05 1.71
CA VAL A 333 7.95 -1.59 0.33
C VAL A 333 9.33 -1.14 -0.14
N GLN A 334 10.01 -2.03 -0.87
CA GLN A 334 11.40 -1.88 -1.29
C GLN A 334 11.58 -0.73 -2.30
N GLU A 335 11.73 0.47 -1.78
CA GLU A 335 12.37 1.59 -2.47
C GLU A 335 13.85 1.23 -2.68
N GLN A 336 14.19 0.59 -3.80
CA GLN A 336 15.57 0.62 -4.27
C GLN A 336 15.82 2.03 -4.81
N ASP A 337 16.73 2.74 -4.14
CA ASP A 337 17.28 4.04 -4.50
C ASP A 337 17.48 4.20 -6.01
N ALA A 338 16.67 5.07 -6.58
CA ALA A 338 16.81 5.53 -7.95
C ALA A 338 17.20 7.01 -7.98
N LEU A 339 18.23 7.41 -7.21
CA LEU A 339 18.93 8.68 -7.41
C LEU A 339 20.43 8.51 -7.08
N ALA A 340 21.22 8.23 -8.12
CA ALA A 340 22.67 8.26 -8.03
C ALA A 340 23.21 9.71 -8.07
N ASP A 341 24.27 9.93 -7.28
CA ASP A 341 25.35 10.92 -7.40
C ASP A 341 24.99 12.39 -7.71
N GLN A 342 25.11 13.25 -6.68
CA GLN A 342 25.83 14.52 -6.83
C GLN A 342 26.34 15.09 -5.48
N ASP A 343 27.67 15.06 -5.37
CA ASP A 343 28.60 16.00 -4.76
C ASP A 343 28.70 16.26 -3.24
N GLN A 344 29.83 15.73 -2.76
CA GLN A 344 30.72 16.11 -1.66
C GLN A 344 30.92 17.63 -1.41
N LEU A 345 31.19 17.90 -0.12
CA LEU A 345 31.94 19.02 0.50
C LEU A 345 31.16 20.32 0.78
N TYR A 346 30.98 20.65 2.07
CA TYR A 346 31.86 21.55 2.82
C TYR A 346 31.48 21.57 4.32
N SER A 347 32.48 21.32 5.18
CA SER A 347 32.47 21.60 6.61
C SER A 347 33.51 22.67 6.90
N VAL A 348 33.13 23.76 7.60
CA VAL A 348 33.98 24.56 8.52
C VAL A 348 33.07 25.27 9.55
N GLY A 349 33.44 25.21 10.84
CA GLY A 349 32.79 25.88 11.99
C GLY A 349 32.89 27.43 11.97
N THR A 350 32.32 28.21 12.88
CA THR A 350 32.49 28.19 14.36
C THR A 350 31.49 29.18 15.01
N THR A 351 30.87 28.76 16.13
CA THR A 351 30.35 29.50 17.33
C THR A 351 29.88 30.98 17.27
N VAL A 352 28.67 31.26 17.80
CA VAL A 352 28.39 31.86 19.13
C VAL A 352 26.89 32.22 19.29
N GLY A 353 26.23 31.70 20.35
CA GLY A 353 25.28 32.48 21.18
C GLY A 353 23.77 32.19 21.15
N GLY A 354 23.28 31.32 22.04
CA GLY A 354 21.91 31.40 22.63
C GLY A 354 20.99 30.18 22.45
N LYS A 355 20.94 29.27 23.44
CA LYS A 355 20.11 28.04 23.53
C LYS A 355 18.58 28.34 23.57
N PRO A 356 17.71 27.41 23.11
CA PRO A 356 17.37 26.19 23.86
C PRO A 356 17.87 24.90 23.21
N THR A 357 17.86 23.84 24.01
CA THR A 357 18.38 22.46 23.88
C THR A 357 18.43 21.84 22.47
N THR A 358 19.63 21.86 21.88
CA THR A 358 20.04 21.17 20.64
C THR A 358 20.04 19.63 20.74
N GLU A 359 19.90 19.05 21.93
CA GLU A 359 19.86 17.58 22.11
C GLU A 359 18.59 16.94 21.55
N GLN A 360 17.48 17.68 21.50
CA GLN A 360 16.21 17.17 20.95
C GLN A 360 16.20 17.16 19.41
N LEU A 361 16.88 18.12 18.78
CA LEU A 361 16.99 18.19 17.31
C LEU A 361 18.03 17.20 16.77
N ASP A 362 19.12 16.95 17.50
CA ASP A 362 20.11 15.93 17.13
C ASP A 362 19.58 14.50 17.31
N ALA A 363 18.72 14.25 18.31
CA ALA A 363 18.02 12.98 18.46
C ALA A 363 17.03 12.74 17.31
N MET A 364 16.33 13.79 16.85
CA MET A 364 15.45 13.73 15.68
C MET A 364 16.22 13.43 14.39
N SER A 365 17.40 14.05 14.17
CA SER A 365 18.18 13.78 12.95
C SER A 365 18.75 12.36 12.87
N LYS A 366 18.92 11.67 14.01
CA LYS A 366 19.37 10.27 14.05
C LYS A 366 18.24 9.28 13.84
N ALA A 367 17.02 9.58 14.30
CA ALA A 367 15.86 8.69 14.15
C ALA A 367 15.22 8.68 12.75
N PHE A 368 15.65 9.58 11.85
CA PHE A 368 15.11 9.69 10.48
C PHE A 368 16.10 9.26 9.38
N ASN A 369 17.34 8.92 9.72
CA ASN A 369 18.41 8.56 8.76
C ASN A 369 18.95 7.13 8.92
N GLU A 370 18.28 6.29 9.72
CA GLU A 370 18.45 4.83 9.81
C GLU A 370 17.08 4.20 9.52
#